data_AF-A0A1W6ZBC8-F1
#
_entry.id   AF-A0A1W6ZBC8-F1
#
_cell.length_a   1.000
_cell.length_b   1.000
_cell.length_c   1.000
_cell.angle_alpha   90.00
_cell.angle_beta   90.00
_cell.angle_gamma   90.00
#
_symmetry.space_group_name_H-M   'P 1'
#
loop_
_entity.id
_entity.type
_entity.pdbx_description
1 polymer ?
#
loop_
_entity_poly.entity_id
_entity_poly.type
_entity_poly.pdbx_seq_one_letter_code
_entity_poly.pdbx_strand_id
1 'polypeptide(L)' 'MTQKKDASAEEIQQAVQQAVNRMTRSMGSAEVVIPPPLLIEDAGAGPNWDIPRYDGDSIYEEVVRRVVRDAQAEYRLKVE' A
#
# COMPACT_ATOMS: atom_id res chain seq x y z
N MET A 1 -0.24 -18.82 -12.14
CA MET A 1 -1.40 -17.97 -11.78
C MET A 1 -1.28 -17.70 -10.29
N THR A 2 -0.90 -16.49 -9.88
CA THR A 2 -0.84 -16.14 -8.46
C THR A 2 -2.25 -15.85 -7.99
N GLN A 3 -2.81 -16.71 -7.14
CA GLN A 3 -4.09 -16.47 -6.48
C GLN A 3 -3.88 -15.30 -5.49
N LYS A 4 -4.67 -14.23 -5.62
CA LYS A 4 -4.63 -13.12 -4.67
C LYS A 4 -5.17 -13.57 -3.32
N LYS A 5 -4.60 -13.09 -2.22
CA LYS A 5 -5.06 -13.35 -0.85
C LYS A 5 -6.23 -12.43 -0.53
N ASP A 6 -7.38 -12.99 -0.15
CA ASP A 6 -8.51 -12.22 0.37
C ASP A 6 -8.19 -11.74 1.79
N ALA A 7 -8.20 -10.43 2.01
CA ALA A 7 -7.92 -9.81 3.30
C ALA A 7 -8.76 -8.54 3.48
N SER A 8 -9.00 -8.14 4.72
CA SER A 8 -9.75 -6.93 5.05
C SER A 8 -8.91 -5.68 4.80
N ALA A 9 -9.58 -4.52 4.65
CA ALA A 9 -8.92 -3.25 4.36
C ALA A 9 -7.81 -2.93 5.38
N GLU A 10 -8.11 -3.13 6.66
CA GLU A 10 -7.18 -2.90 7.77
C GLU A 10 -5.97 -3.83 7.71
N GLU A 11 -6.15 -5.12 7.39
CA GLU A 11 -5.06 -6.09 7.30
C GLU A 11 -4.07 -5.72 6.20
N ILE A 12 -4.61 -5.32 5.05
CA ILE A 12 -3.80 -4.93 3.89
C ILE A 12 -3.08 -3.61 4.18
N GLN A 13 -3.76 -2.63 4.79
CA GLN A 13 -3.15 -1.37 5.22
C GLN A 13 -2.00 -1.62 6.21
N GLN A 14 -2.21 -2.47 7.22
CA GLN A 14 -1.17 -2.81 8.19
C GLN A 14 0.03 -3.52 7.54
N ALA A 15 -0.20 -4.46 6.62
CA ALA A 15 0.86 -5.14 5.89
C ALA A 15 1.74 -4.15 5.10
N VAL A 16 1.11 -3.21 4.41
CA VAL A 16 1.77 -2.17 3.61
C VAL A 16 2.55 -1.21 4.51
N GLN A 17 1.92 -0.74 5.58
CA GLN A 17 2.56 0.12 6.56
C GLN A 17 3.81 -0.53 7.15
N GLN A 18 3.74 -1.81 7.51
CA GLN A 18 4.90 -2.54 8.03
C GLN A 18 6.00 -2.69 6.97
N ALA A 19 5.65 -2.99 5.72
CA ALA A 19 6.62 -3.14 4.63
C ALA A 19 7.32 -1.81 4.33
N VAL A 20 6.57 -0.71 4.23
CA VAL A 20 7.12 0.65 4.11
C VAL A 20 8.05 0.94 5.29
N ASN A 21 7.58 0.78 6.53
CA ASN A 21 8.37 1.04 7.74
C ASN A 21 9.66 0.20 7.81
N ARG A 22 9.65 -1.05 7.33
CA ARG A 22 10.87 -1.89 7.27
C ARG A 22 11.89 -1.34 6.28
N MET A 23 11.42 -0.85 5.13
CA MET A 23 12.29 -0.31 4.08
C MET A 23 12.79 1.10 4.40
N THR A 24 12.00 1.89 5.11
CA THR A 24 12.28 3.30 5.41
C THR A 24 12.87 3.53 6.80
N ARG A 25 12.92 2.49 7.67
CA ARG A 25 13.48 2.55 9.03
C ARG A 25 14.91 3.13 9.10
N SER A 26 15.69 2.95 8.04
CA SER A 26 17.06 3.46 7.95
C SER A 26 17.15 4.94 7.55
N MET A 27 16.06 5.56 7.10
CA MET A 27 16.04 6.93 6.55
C MET A 27 15.57 8.02 7.52
N GLY A 28 15.26 7.68 8.77
CA GLY A 28 14.83 8.66 9.77
C GLY A 28 13.34 8.97 9.71
N SER A 29 12.55 8.07 10.31
CA SER A 29 11.32 8.30 11.06
C SER A 29 10.39 9.47 10.65
N ALA A 30 10.00 9.57 9.39
CA ALA A 30 8.74 10.24 9.11
C ALA A 30 7.60 9.24 9.29
N GLU A 31 6.64 9.62 10.13
CA GLU A 31 5.39 8.88 10.28
C GLU A 31 4.62 9.04 8.98
N VAL A 32 4.53 7.96 8.21
CA VAL A 32 3.75 7.96 6.98
C VAL A 32 2.48 7.22 7.22
N VAL A 33 1.40 7.92 6.97
CA VAL A 33 0.05 7.42 7.11
C VAL A 33 -0.36 6.89 5.74
N ILE A 34 -0.29 5.57 5.57
CA ILE A 34 -0.86 4.92 4.38
C ILE A 34 -2.38 4.85 4.57
N PRO A 35 -3.20 5.42 3.66
CA PRO A 35 -4.65 5.34 3.77
C PRO A 35 -5.13 3.90 3.58
N PRO A 36 -6.30 3.54 4.14
CA PRO A 36 -6.88 2.23 3.93
C PRO A 36 -7.19 2.01 2.45
N PRO A 37 -7.05 0.76 1.98
CA PRO A 37 -7.33 0.39 0.61
C PRO A 37 -8.81 0.57 0.26
N LEU A 38 -9.10 1.16 -0.91
CA LEU A 38 -10.47 1.33 -1.37
C LEU A 38 -11.02 0.01 -1.95
N LEU A 39 -12.27 -0.30 -1.58
CA LEU A 39 -13.06 -1.33 -2.23
C LEU A 39 -13.39 -0.88 -3.65
N ILE A 40 -12.72 -1.48 -4.63
CA ILE A 40 -13.05 -1.25 -6.03
C ILE A 40 -13.85 -2.45 -6.50
N GLU A 41 -15.17 -2.33 -6.37
CA GLU A 41 -16.08 -3.06 -7.24
C GLU A 41 -15.79 -2.56 -8.66
N ASP A 42 -15.01 -3.32 -9.43
CA ASP A 42 -14.96 -3.19 -10.90
C ASP A 42 -14.55 -1.80 -11.46
N ALA A 43 -13.25 -1.49 -11.53
CA ALA A 43 -12.80 -0.38 -12.38
C ALA A 43 -11.41 -0.64 -12.97
N GLY A 44 -11.39 -1.04 -14.24
CA GLY A 44 -10.20 -1.23 -15.07
C GLY A 44 -9.45 0.05 -15.45
N ALA A 45 -9.25 1.02 -14.56
CA ALA A 45 -8.56 2.26 -14.90
C ALA A 45 -7.97 3.02 -13.68
N GLY A 46 -6.85 2.55 -13.12
CA GLY A 46 -6.00 3.39 -12.25
C GLY A 46 -5.32 2.67 -11.09
N PRO A 47 -4.32 3.29 -10.43
CA PRO A 47 -3.77 2.78 -9.19
C PRO A 47 -4.85 2.80 -8.10
N ASN A 48 -5.14 1.62 -7.53
CA ASN A 48 -6.29 1.37 -6.66
C ASN A 48 -6.20 2.04 -5.27
N TRP A 49 -5.05 2.65 -4.92
CA TRP A 49 -4.78 3.32 -3.65
C TRP A 49 -4.17 4.68 -3.89
N ASP A 50 -4.63 5.65 -3.11
CA ASP A 50 -3.97 6.94 -3.01
C ASP A 50 -2.61 6.73 -2.32
N ILE A 51 -1.54 7.09 -3.02
CA ILE A 51 -0.20 7.08 -2.47
C ILE A 51 -0.05 8.42 -1.73
N PRO A 52 0.10 8.41 -0.39
CA PRO A 52 0.21 9.65 0.35
C PRO A 52 1.41 10.44 -0.18
N ARG A 53 1.16 11.72 -0.49
CA ARG A 53 2.21 12.64 -0.92
C ARG A 53 3.24 12.77 0.20
N TYR A 54 4.48 12.45 -0.11
CA TYR A 54 5.59 12.58 0.82
C TYR A 54 6.52 13.69 0.34
N ASP A 55 6.43 14.86 0.97
CA ASP A 55 7.12 16.09 0.55
C ASP A 55 8.63 16.10 0.88
N GLY A 56 9.16 15.06 1.53
CA GLY A 56 10.52 15.07 2.09
C GLY A 56 11.59 14.32 1.30
N ASP A 57 11.24 13.29 0.53
CA ASP A 57 12.26 12.36 0.00
C ASP A 57 11.75 11.53 -1.20
N SER A 58 12.39 11.68 -2.37
CA SER A 58 12.02 10.95 -3.59
C SER A 58 12.22 9.44 -3.47
N ILE A 59 13.16 8.98 -2.64
CA ILE A 59 13.40 7.55 -2.41
C ILE A 59 12.23 6.98 -1.60
N TYR A 60 11.74 7.75 -0.64
CA TYR A 60 10.58 7.38 0.16
C TYR A 60 9.33 7.21 -0.72
N GLU A 61 9.06 8.16 -1.62
CA GLU A 61 7.95 8.07 -2.57
C GLU A 61 8.06 6.79 -3.42
N GLU A 62 9.25 6.47 -3.93
CA GLU A 62 9.48 5.26 -4.71
C GLU A 62 9.21 3.98 -3.91
N VAL A 63 9.67 3.93 -2.65
CA VAL A 63 9.44 2.80 -1.75
C VAL A 63 7.96 2.60 -1.49
N VAL A 64 7.22 3.66 -1.14
CA VAL A 64 5.77 3.57 -0.90
C VAL A 64 5.06 3.09 -2.16
N ARG A 65 5.34 3.71 -3.32
CA ARG A 65 4.75 3.32 -4.61
C ARG A 65 4.96 1.84 -4.92
N ARG A 66 6.18 1.35 -4.66
CA ARG A 66 6.52 -0.06 -4.89
C ARG A 66 5.75 -0.99 -3.97
N VAL A 67 5.76 -0.73 -2.66
CA VAL A 67 5.06 -1.57 -1.68
C VAL A 67 3.54 -1.58 -1.94
N VAL A 68 2.96 -0.42 -2.24
CA VAL A 68 1.54 -0.28 -2.60
C VAL A 68 1.21 -1.12 -3.83
N ARG A 69 2.04 -1.07 -4.88
CA ARG A 69 1.85 -1.85 -6.10
C ARG A 69 1.97 -3.36 -5.84
N ASP A 70 2.97 -3.80 -5.07
CA ASP A 70 3.14 -5.20 -4.69
C ASP A 70 1.92 -5.71 -3.91
N ALA A 71 1.42 -4.92 -2.96
CA ALA A 71 0.25 -5.29 -2.18
C ALA A 71 -1.04 -5.33 -3.03
N GLN A 72 -1.21 -4.44 -4.02
CA GLN A 72 -2.32 -4.55 -4.99
C GLN A 72 -2.24 -5.79 -5.88
N ALA A 73 -1.03 -6.30 -6.13
CA ALA A 73 -0.82 -7.54 -6.88
C ALA A 73 -1.08 -8.78 -6.02
N GLU A 74 -0.72 -8.74 -4.73
CA GLU A 74 -0.85 -9.85 -3.78
C GLU A 74 -2.24 -9.97 -3.16
N TYR A 75 -2.88 -8.85 -2.80
CA TYR A 75 -4.11 -8.83 -2.02
C TYR A 75 -5.34 -8.51 -2.86
N ARG A 76 -6.46 -9.11 -2.48
CA ARG A 76 -7.82 -8.76 -2.90
C ARG A 76 -8.58 -8.31 -1.68
N LEU A 77 -9.26 -7.17 -1.77
CA LEU A 77 -10.09 -6.74 -0.66
C LEU A 77 -11.29 -7.67 -0.48
N LYS A 78 -11.50 -8.12 0.74
CA LYS A 78 -12.71 -8.82 1.14
C LYS A 78 -13.78 -7.81 1.54
N VAL A 79 -14.95 -7.88 0.91
CA VAL A 79 -16.17 -7.22 1.39
C VAL A 79 -16.83 -8.21 2.35
N GLU A 80 -16.93 -7.86 3.62
CA GLU A 80 -17.72 -8.60 4.63
C GLU A 80 -19.03 -7.89 4.91
#